data_AF-A0A937B5Z0-F1
#
_entry.id   AF-A0A937B5Z0-F1
#
_cell.length_a   1.000
_cell.length_b   1.000
_cell.length_c   1.000
_cell.angle_alpha   90.00
_cell.angle_beta   90.00
_cell.angle_gamma   90.00
#
_symmetry.space_group_name_H-M   'P 1'
#
loop_
_entity.id
_entity.type
_entity.pdbx_description
1 polymer ?
#
loop_
_entity_poly.entity_id
_entity_poly.type
_entity_poly.pdbx_seq_one_letter_code
_entity_poly.pdbx_strand_id
1 'polypeptide(L)'
;MIVGTAGHIDHGKTALVKALTGVDADRLKEEKARGITIDLGYAYSDLGGGRQLGFVDVPGHERFVHNMLAGATGIDAALLVGSAAEGIK
;
A
#
# COMPACT_ATOMS: atom_id res chain seq x y z
N MET A 1 -8.97 4.65 11.79
CA MET A 1 -9.47 4.09 10.52
C MET A 1 -8.31 3.49 9.77
N ILE A 2 -8.47 2.30 9.21
CA ILE A 2 -7.46 1.56 8.45
C ILE A 2 -7.89 1.51 6.99
N VAL A 3 -7.01 1.95 6.10
CA VAL A 3 -7.21 1.96 4.64
C VAL A 3 -6.20 1.02 4.00
N GLY A 4 -6.68 0.05 3.23
CA GLY A 4 -5.83 -0.87 2.48
C GLY A 4 -5.65 -0.35 1.07
N THR A 5 -4.40 -0.22 0.60
CA THR A 5 -4.18 0.05 -0.83
C THR A 5 -4.45 -1.22 -1.63
N ALA A 6 -4.90 -1.07 -2.86
CA ALA A 6 -5.06 -2.16 -3.81
C ALA A 6 -4.80 -1.63 -5.22
N GLY A 7 -4.47 -2.51 -6.16
CA GLY A 7 -4.19 -2.12 -7.55
C GLY A 7 -3.05 -2.90 -8.18
N HIS A 8 -2.89 -2.77 -9.49
CA HIS A 8 -1.89 -3.51 -10.26
C HIS A 8 -0.46 -3.16 -9.83
N ILE A 9 0.51 -4.03 -10.18
CA ILE A 9 1.93 -3.75 -9.95
C ILE A 9 2.35 -2.45 -10.66
N ASP A 10 3.28 -1.71 -10.06
CA ASP A 10 3.84 -0.45 -10.58
C ASP A 10 2.85 0.70 -10.82
N HIS A 11 1.60 0.61 -10.35
CA HIS A 11 0.62 1.70 -10.41
C HIS A 11 0.80 2.77 -9.32
N GLY A 12 1.91 2.73 -8.57
CA GLY A 12 2.28 3.78 -7.63
C GLY A 12 1.64 3.72 -6.24
N LYS A 13 1.11 2.56 -5.82
CA LYS A 13 0.52 2.35 -4.48
C LYS A 13 1.43 2.83 -3.34
N THR A 14 2.64 2.30 -3.29
CA THR A 14 3.62 2.62 -2.24
C THR A 14 4.07 4.07 -2.29
N ALA A 15 4.25 4.62 -3.49
CA ALA A 15 4.58 6.03 -3.69
C ALA A 15 3.45 6.95 -3.15
N LEU A 16 2.19 6.57 -3.36
CA LEU A 16 1.03 7.30 -2.83
C LEU A 16 1.00 7.24 -1.30
N VAL A 17 1.19 6.06 -0.70
CA VAL A 17 1.24 5.91 0.77
C VAL A 17 2.34 6.80 1.37
N LYS A 18 3.53 6.79 0.76
CA LYS A 18 4.65 7.63 1.19
C LYS A 18 4.34 9.12 1.06
N ALA A 19 3.68 9.54 -0.01
CA ALA A 19 3.27 10.94 -0.19
C ALA A 19 2.24 11.39 0.86
N LEU A 20 1.32 10.48 1.25
CA LEU A 20 0.25 10.78 2.23
C LEU A 20 0.71 10.73 3.69
N THR A 21 1.74 9.94 4.00
CA THR A 21 2.13 9.62 5.38
C THR A 21 3.56 10.07 5.72
N GLY A 22 4.40 10.31 4.71
CA GLY A 22 5.84 10.49 4.88
C GLY A 22 6.61 9.19 5.20
N VAL A 23 5.92 8.05 5.31
CA VAL A 23 6.51 6.76 5.70
C VAL A 23 6.81 5.91 4.47
N ASP A 24 8.03 5.38 4.41
CA ASP A 24 8.45 4.42 3.39
C ASP A 24 7.97 3.03 3.79
N ALA A 25 6.91 2.53 3.13
CA ALA A 25 6.28 1.26 3.49
C ALA A 25 7.11 0.03 3.06
N ASP A 26 7.88 0.16 1.97
CA ASP A 26 8.88 -0.83 1.56
C ASP A 26 10.07 -0.81 2.54
N ARG A 27 10.19 -1.87 3.33
CA ARG A 27 11.17 -1.98 4.42
C ARG A 27 12.28 -2.96 4.11
N LEU A 28 12.03 -3.92 3.23
CA LEU A 28 13.02 -4.92 2.86
C LEU A 28 14.03 -4.34 1.87
N LYS A 29 15.30 -4.70 2.03
CA LYS A 29 16.35 -4.31 1.07
C LYS A 29 16.03 -4.77 -0.35
N GLU A 30 15.40 -5.93 -0.47
CA GLU A 30 14.99 -6.49 -1.75
C GLU A 30 13.88 -5.67 -2.42
N GLU A 31 12.89 -5.20 -1.66
CA GLU A 31 11.82 -4.32 -2.18
C GLU A 31 12.42 -3.06 -2.81
N LYS A 32 13.35 -2.42 -2.09
CA LYS A 32 14.04 -1.21 -2.58
C LYS A 32 14.94 -1.47 -3.78
N ALA A 33 15.60 -2.63 -3.82
CA ALA A 33 16.49 -2.99 -4.93
C ALA A 33 15.70 -3.33 -6.21
N ARG A 34 14.52 -3.92 -6.06
CA ARG A 34 13.70 -4.42 -7.18
C ARG A 34 12.56 -3.49 -7.58
N GLY A 35 12.23 -2.50 -6.74
CA GLY A 35 11.11 -1.58 -6.97
C GLY A 35 9.74 -2.24 -6.85
N ILE A 36 9.62 -3.34 -6.09
CA ILE A 36 8.37 -4.07 -5.91
C ILE A 36 8.10 -4.27 -4.42
N THR A 37 6.83 -4.17 -4.01
CA THR A 37 6.38 -4.54 -2.66
C THR A 37 6.23 -6.05 -2.56
N ILE A 38 6.87 -6.66 -1.56
CA ILE A 38 6.92 -8.12 -1.35
C ILE A 38 6.03 -8.50 -0.16
N ASP A 39 6.12 -7.73 0.92
CA ASP A 39 5.38 -7.94 2.16
C ASP A 39 4.45 -6.76 2.47
N LEU A 40 3.61 -6.91 3.49
CA LEU A 40 2.71 -5.86 3.94
C LEU A 40 3.50 -4.68 4.53
N GLY A 41 3.27 -3.50 3.96
CA GLY A 41 3.75 -2.23 4.47
C GLY A 41 2.71 -1.56 5.37
N TYR A 42 3.16 -0.88 6.42
CA TYR A 42 2.27 -0.15 7.33
C TYR A 42 2.72 1.29 7.49
N ALA A 43 1.79 2.22 7.35
CA ALA A 43 2.05 3.64 7.50
C ALA A 43 0.89 4.32 8.22
N TYR A 44 1.18 5.41 8.95
CA TYR A 44 0.17 6.13 9.72
C TYR A 44 0.30 7.62 9.46
N SER A 45 -0.83 8.31 9.36
CA SER A 45 -0.90 9.77 9.22
C SER A 45 -1.80 10.34 10.31
N ASP A 46 -1.32 11.38 10.98
CA ASP A 46 -2.09 12.13 11.97
C ASP A 46 -2.95 13.18 11.25
N LEU A 47 -4.27 13.09 11.41
CA LEU A 47 -5.24 14.01 10.82
C LEU A 47 -5.61 15.17 11.77
N GLY A 48 -4.98 15.24 12.94
CA GLY A 48 -5.27 16.21 13.98
C GLY A 48 -6.53 15.90 14.77
N GLY A 49 -6.62 16.49 15.96
CA GLY A 49 -7.76 16.30 16.87
C GLY A 49 -7.86 14.87 17.43
N GLY A 50 -6.72 14.18 17.57
CA GLY A 50 -6.66 12.81 18.10
C GLY A 50 -7.05 11.72 17.11
N ARG A 51 -7.22 12.04 15.82
CA ARG A 51 -7.60 11.09 14.78
C ARG A 51 -6.38 10.60 14.01
N GLN A 52 -6.23 9.29 13.90
CA GLN A 52 -5.23 8.66 13.03
C GLN A 52 -5.87 7.93 11.86
N LEU A 53 -5.19 8.02 10.71
CA LEU A 53 -5.44 7.21 9.53
C LEU A 53 -4.26 6.25 9.35
N GLY A 54 -4.55 4.94 9.41
CA GLY A 54 -3.59 3.89 9.09
C GLY A 54 -3.74 3.46 7.65
N PHE A 55 -2.62 3.15 7.01
CA PHE A 55 -2.52 2.59 5.67
C PHE A 55 -1.85 1.22 5.75
N VAL A 56 -2.46 0.23 5.08
CA VAL A 56 -1.87 -1.07 4.81
C VAL A 56 -1.53 -1.10 3.33
N ASP A 57 -0.25 -1.07 3.00
CA ASP A 57 0.23 -1.19 1.63
C ASP A 57 0.37 -2.67 1.28
N VAL A 58 -0.49 -3.16 0.38
CA VAL A 58 -0.52 -4.57 -0.01
C VAL A 58 0.26 -4.81 -1.30
N PRO A 59 0.95 -5.94 -1.43
CA PRO A 59 1.66 -6.27 -2.66
C PRO A 59 0.66 -6.49 -3.81
N GLY A 60 0.94 -5.87 -4.96
CA GLY A 60 0.11 -5.99 -6.17
C GLY A 60 0.53 -7.10 -7.13
N HIS A 61 1.63 -7.81 -6.84
CA HIS A 61 2.11 -8.89 -7.70
C HIS A 61 1.39 -10.20 -7.37
N GLU A 62 0.94 -10.92 -8.41
CA GLU A 62 0.29 -12.23 -8.30
C GLU A 62 1.07 -13.27 -7.47
N ARG A 63 2.41 -13.19 -7.44
CA ARG A 63 3.26 -14.12 -6.69
C ARG A 63 3.16 -13.92 -5.17
N PHE A 64 2.61 -12.80 -4.72
CA PHE A 64 2.49 -12.42 -3.31
C PHE A 64 1.03 -12.29 -2.86
N VAL A 65 0.09 -12.92 -3.57
CA VAL A 65 -1.34 -12.94 -3.22
C VAL A 65 -1.59 -13.45 -1.80
N HIS A 66 -0.79 -14.42 -1.31
CA HIS A 66 -0.90 -14.90 0.07
C HIS A 66 -0.64 -13.78 1.10
N ASN A 67 0.34 -12.90 0.86
CA ASN A 67 0.63 -11.77 1.72
C ASN A 67 -0.47 -10.71 1.62
N MET A 68 -0.96 -10.44 0.40
CA MET A 68 -2.10 -9.55 0.17
C MET A 68 -3.34 -10.01 0.96
N LEU A 69 -3.66 -11.32 0.94
CA LEU A 69 -4.79 -11.88 1.66
C LEU A 69 -4.66 -11.72 3.18
N ALA A 70 -3.46 -11.83 3.73
CA ALA A 70 -3.22 -11.58 5.15
C ALA A 70 -3.52 -10.12 5.53
N GLY A 71 -3.11 -9.18 4.67
CA GLY A 71 -3.33 -7.74 4.87
C GLY A 71 -4.75 -7.26 4.56
N ALA A 72 -5.55 -8.08 3.86
CA ALA A 72 -6.94 -7.77 3.53
C ALA A 72 -7.88 -7.79 4.74
N THR A 73 -7.44 -8.36 5.86
CA THR A 73 -8.24 -8.47 7.07
C THR A 73 -8.13 -7.23 7.95
N GLY A 74 -9.23 -6.79 8.58
CA GLY A 74 -9.22 -5.66 9.50
C GLY A 74 -9.09 -4.27 8.86
N ILE A 75 -9.30 -4.18 7.54
CA ILE A 75 -9.35 -2.90 6.82
C ILE A 75 -10.77 -2.32 6.89
N ASP A 76 -10.92 -1.02 7.19
CA ASP A 76 -12.21 -0.32 7.18
C ASP A 76 -12.64 0.10 5.76
N ALA A 77 -11.67 0.43 4.89
CA ALA A 77 -11.90 0.87 3.51
C ALA A 77 -10.75 0.49 2.56
N ALA A 78 -11.08 0.24 1.29
CA ALA A 78 -10.06 -0.01 0.25
C ALA A 78 -9.82 1.23 -0.61
N LEU A 79 -8.54 1.51 -0.90
CA LEU A 79 -8.08 2.52 -1.84
C LEU A 79 -7.53 1.84 -3.09
N LEU A 80 -8.34 1.78 -4.14
CA LEU A 80 -7.93 1.22 -5.43
C LEU A 80 -7.14 2.27 -6.22
N VAL A 81 -5.86 1.99 -6.45
CA VAL A 81 -4.93 2.85 -7.18
C VAL A 81 -4.75 2.32 -8.59
N GLY A 82 -4.99 3.18 -9.59
CA GLY A 82 -4.79 2.88 -11.00
C GLY A 82 -3.92 3.92 -11.66
N SER A 83 -3.05 3.48 -12.57
CA SER A 83 -2.26 4.37 -13.42
C SER A 83 -3.12 4.92 -14.54
N ALA A 84 -3.19 6.25 -14.68
CA ALA A 84 -3.87 6.89 -15.81
C ALA A 84 -3.16 6.61 -17.16
N ALA A 85 -1.87 6.29 -17.14
CA ALA A 85 -1.10 5.97 -18.34
C ALA A 85 -1.40 4.57 -18.88
N GLU A 86 -1.71 3.60 -18.00
CA GLU A 86 -1.99 2.22 -18.38
C GLU A 86 -3.47 1.84 -18.34
N GLY A 87 -4.29 2.61 -17.63
CA GLY A 87 -5.68 2.28 -17.38
C GLY A 87 -5.86 1.09 -16.42
N ILE A 88 -7.06 0.53 -16.41
CA ILE A 88 -7.37 -0.68 -15.64
C ILE A 88 -7.04 -1.89 -16.54
N LYS A 89 -6.14 -2.74 -16.08
CA LYS A 89 -5.82 -4.04 -16.69
C LYS A 89 -6.31 -5.18 -15.83
#